data_AF-A0A925ZCK2-F1
#
_entry.id   AF-A0A925ZCK2-F1
#
_cell.length_a   1.000
_cell.length_b   1.000
_cell.length_c   1.000
_cell.angle_alpha   90.00
_cell.angle_beta   90.00
_cell.angle_gamma   90.00
#
_symmetry.space_group_name_H-M   'P 1'
#
loop_
_entity.id
_entity.type
_entity.pdbx_description
1 polymer ?
#
loop_
_entity_poly.entity_id
_entity_poly.type
_entity_poly.pdbx_seq_one_letter_code
_entity_poly.pdbx_strand_id
1 'polypeptide(L)'
;YVQRMTERGSRYLFHIVEELERRSMPTELALLPFIESAFNPQAISSARASGMWQFMAATGKDFALKQNVFRDDRRDVLQSTRAALDYLQKLHAMFGDWHLALAAYNWGEGSVQRAIAKNQKAGLPTDYTSLRMPSETQYYVPKLQAVKNIVARPGDFGLTLPSLKNHPYFLSVPIERDMDVAVAIRLAGMPLEEFQHLNPQMNKPVILAAGTPQVLLPYDNANLFVRELPAHRGPLASWTAWVVPKTMRTAEAAKEAGMSEAQLREINRIPPRMLVKAGSTLLVPRGDRRQADVSLAIADNAVMTLAPDAPPPRKVSLKAGRKDSVASVAKRYRVSSAQVAQWNDVGTSASFKPGQTIVVFVAGKAARSAKTTRSAAARVAKTSPRATALNRKGTERLARKAD
;
A
#
# COMPACT_ATOMS: atom_id res chain seq x y z
N TYR A 1 -9.23 -25.68 7.46
CA TYR A 1 -9.25 -24.20 7.61
C TYR A 1 -8.66 -23.79 8.96
N VAL A 2 -9.16 -24.31 10.08
CA VAL A 2 -8.65 -24.05 11.45
C VAL A 2 -7.15 -24.32 11.60
N GLN A 3 -6.66 -25.47 11.13
CA GLN A 3 -5.23 -25.81 11.21
C GLN A 3 -4.30 -24.74 10.63
N ARG A 4 -4.58 -24.22 9.42
CA ARG A 4 -3.79 -23.15 8.80
C ARG A 4 -3.77 -21.87 9.63
N MET A 5 -4.87 -21.55 10.31
CA MET A 5 -4.96 -20.37 11.17
C MET A 5 -4.18 -20.58 12.46
N THR A 6 -4.23 -21.77 13.04
CA THR A 6 -3.42 -22.12 14.22
C THR A 6 -1.93 -22.11 13.89
N GLU A 7 -1.53 -22.64 12.74
CA GLU A 7 -0.14 -22.58 12.26
C GLU A 7 0.33 -21.13 12.05
N ARG A 8 -0.51 -20.25 11.49
CA ARG A 8 -0.20 -18.81 11.39
C ARG A 8 -0.11 -18.15 12.75
N GLY A 9 -1.13 -18.35 13.59
CA GLY A 9 -1.22 -17.76 14.92
C GLY A 9 -0.07 -18.16 15.83
N SER A 10 0.48 -19.38 15.67
CA SER A 10 1.61 -19.86 16.47
C SER A 10 2.83 -18.92 16.44
N ARG A 11 3.00 -18.13 15.39
CA ARG A 11 4.10 -17.15 15.26
C ARG A 11 3.93 -15.92 16.14
N TYR A 12 2.68 -15.54 16.44
CA TYR A 12 2.36 -14.23 17.04
C TYR A 12 1.68 -14.34 18.40
N LEU A 13 1.04 -15.47 18.70
CA LEU A 13 0.22 -15.67 19.90
C LEU A 13 1.00 -15.40 21.19
N PHE A 14 2.25 -15.89 21.29
CA PHE A 14 3.08 -15.65 22.47
C PHE A 14 3.22 -14.15 22.76
N HIS A 15 3.62 -13.36 21.76
CA HIS A 15 3.77 -11.92 21.90
C HIS A 15 2.43 -11.23 22.26
N ILE A 16 1.33 -11.61 21.60
CA ILE A 16 0.02 -10.98 21.84
C ILE A 16 -0.48 -11.28 23.26
N VAL A 17 -0.30 -12.52 23.73
CA VAL A 17 -0.68 -12.93 25.09
C VAL A 17 0.15 -12.19 26.13
N GLU A 18 1.47 -12.10 25.96
CA GLU A 18 2.33 -11.32 26.87
C GLU A 18 1.90 -9.84 26.95
N GLU A 19 1.56 -9.21 25.82
CA GLU A 19 1.08 -7.83 25.80
C GLU A 19 -0.26 -7.68 26.53
N LEU A 20 -1.18 -8.64 26.37
CA LEU A 20 -2.47 -8.65 27.08
C LEU A 20 -2.30 -8.83 28.59
N GLU A 21 -1.46 -9.79 29.00
CA GLU A 21 -1.17 -10.07 30.41
C GLU A 21 -0.53 -8.86 31.10
N ARG A 22 0.46 -8.22 30.46
CA ARG A 22 1.09 -7.00 30.97
C ARG A 22 0.07 -5.87 31.18
N ARG A 23 -0.98 -5.84 30.36
CA ARG A 23 -2.07 -4.86 30.40
C ARG A 23 -3.25 -5.27 31.28
N SER A 24 -3.19 -6.46 31.90
CA SER A 24 -4.32 -7.05 32.64
C SER A 24 -5.63 -7.10 31.82
N MET A 25 -5.50 -7.36 30.52
CA MET A 25 -6.64 -7.51 29.60
C MET A 25 -7.04 -8.98 29.45
N PRO A 26 -8.30 -9.29 29.08
CA PRO A 26 -8.71 -10.67 28.82
C PRO A 26 -7.86 -11.33 27.73
N THR A 27 -7.24 -12.47 28.05
CA THR A 27 -6.32 -13.17 27.14
C THR A 27 -7.00 -13.72 25.90
N GLU A 28 -8.31 -13.97 25.94
CA GLU A 28 -9.13 -14.33 24.78
C GLU A 28 -9.13 -13.28 23.66
N LEU A 29 -8.80 -12.02 23.95
CA LEU A 29 -8.62 -10.99 22.91
C LEU A 29 -7.45 -11.33 21.98
N ALA A 30 -6.53 -12.21 22.38
CA ALA A 30 -5.48 -12.75 21.51
C ALA A 30 -6.03 -13.52 20.31
N LEU A 31 -7.30 -13.94 20.37
CA LEU A 31 -7.98 -14.66 19.30
C LEU A 31 -8.66 -13.72 18.29
N LEU A 32 -8.69 -12.40 18.51
CA LEU A 32 -9.29 -11.46 17.56
C LEU A 32 -8.67 -11.53 16.16
N PRO A 33 -7.34 -11.60 15.99
CA PRO A 33 -6.74 -11.83 14.68
C PRO A 33 -7.26 -13.05 13.92
N PHE A 34 -7.78 -14.06 14.62
CA PHE A 34 -8.38 -15.24 14.00
C PHE A 34 -9.62 -14.87 13.18
N ILE A 35 -10.49 -14.03 13.74
CA ILE A 35 -11.75 -13.61 13.09
C ILE A 35 -11.54 -12.42 12.15
N GLU A 36 -10.50 -11.61 12.38
CA GLU A 36 -10.19 -10.44 11.54
C GLU A 36 -9.44 -10.81 10.25
N SER A 37 -8.39 -11.62 10.36
CA SER A 37 -7.45 -11.84 9.26
C SER A 37 -6.99 -13.28 9.11
N ALA A 38 -7.49 -14.21 9.93
CA ALA A 38 -6.94 -15.55 10.03
C ALA A 38 -5.41 -15.52 10.35
N PHE A 39 -5.00 -14.60 11.24
CA PHE A 39 -3.60 -14.31 11.58
C PHE A 39 -2.70 -14.00 10.37
N ASN A 40 -3.27 -13.43 9.30
CA ASN A 40 -2.49 -13.01 8.14
C ASN A 40 -2.11 -11.54 8.25
N PRO A 41 -0.84 -11.19 8.52
CA PRO A 41 -0.45 -9.80 8.69
C PRO A 41 -0.31 -9.05 7.35
N GLN A 42 -0.48 -9.73 6.21
CA GLN A 42 -0.54 -9.10 4.89
C GLN A 42 -1.99 -8.95 4.38
N ALA A 43 -3.00 -9.29 5.19
CA ALA A 43 -4.41 -9.24 4.80
C ALA A 43 -4.84 -7.81 4.42
N ILE A 44 -5.64 -7.69 3.36
CA ILE A 44 -6.28 -6.44 2.94
C ILE A 44 -7.76 -6.72 2.67
N SER A 45 -8.67 -6.05 3.36
CA SER A 45 -10.11 -6.19 3.11
C SER A 45 -10.57 -5.41 1.88
N SER A 46 -11.80 -5.68 1.44
CA SER A 46 -12.50 -4.87 0.42
C SER A 46 -12.62 -3.40 0.82
N ALA A 47 -12.79 -3.12 2.11
CA ALA A 47 -12.82 -1.78 2.69
C ALA A 47 -11.43 -1.17 2.93
N ARG A 48 -10.34 -1.85 2.53
CA ARG A 48 -8.93 -1.42 2.72
C ARG A 48 -8.46 -1.40 4.17
N ALA A 49 -9.11 -2.15 5.05
CA ALA A 49 -8.52 -2.55 6.32
C ALA A 49 -7.28 -3.41 6.06
N SER A 50 -6.22 -3.25 6.85
CA SER A 50 -4.92 -3.85 6.58
C SER A 50 -4.33 -4.53 7.80
N GLY A 51 -3.62 -5.63 7.57
CA GLY A 51 -2.83 -6.33 8.56
C GLY A 51 -3.61 -7.29 9.44
N MET A 52 -2.91 -7.82 10.44
CA MET A 52 -3.41 -8.89 11.30
C MET A 52 -4.64 -8.45 12.11
N TRP A 53 -4.65 -7.19 12.52
CA TRP A 53 -5.71 -6.56 13.31
C TRP A 53 -6.73 -5.78 12.46
N GLN A 54 -6.62 -5.84 11.12
CA GLN A 54 -7.52 -5.18 10.18
C GLN A 54 -7.75 -3.68 10.48
N PHE A 55 -6.67 -2.91 10.62
CA PHE A 55 -6.78 -1.47 10.82
C PHE A 55 -7.24 -0.74 9.56
N MET A 56 -8.26 0.10 9.71
CA MET A 56 -8.57 1.14 8.72
C MET A 56 -7.46 2.20 8.69
N ALA A 57 -7.23 2.83 7.54
CA ALA A 57 -6.15 3.78 7.36
C ALA A 57 -6.23 4.99 8.32
N ALA A 58 -7.43 5.55 8.52
CA ALA A 58 -7.66 6.67 9.43
C ALA A 58 -7.38 6.25 10.88
N THR A 59 -8.05 5.19 11.36
CA THR A 59 -7.84 4.65 12.71
C THR A 59 -6.38 4.30 12.97
N GLY A 60 -5.69 3.68 12.02
CA GLY A 60 -4.27 3.39 12.17
C GLY A 60 -3.43 4.65 12.42
N LYS A 61 -3.73 5.77 11.77
CA LYS A 61 -3.03 7.05 12.03
C LYS A 61 -3.31 7.58 13.43
N ASP A 62 -4.55 7.48 13.90
CA ASP A 62 -4.93 7.90 15.26
C ASP A 62 -4.16 7.12 16.33
N PHE A 63 -3.80 5.86 16.05
CA PHE A 63 -2.96 5.00 16.90
C PHE A 63 -1.47 4.95 16.46
N ALA A 64 -1.01 6.02 15.81
CA ALA A 64 0.39 6.23 15.43
C ALA A 64 1.02 5.13 14.55
N LEU A 65 0.22 4.44 13.74
CA LEU A 65 0.68 3.51 12.71
C LEU A 65 1.01 4.30 11.44
N LYS A 66 2.30 4.42 11.12
CA LYS A 66 2.77 5.16 9.96
C LYS A 66 2.40 4.44 8.66
N GLN A 67 2.00 5.22 7.67
CA GLN A 67 1.56 4.74 6.37
C GLN A 67 2.17 5.63 5.29
N ASN A 68 3.15 5.12 4.57
CA ASN A 68 3.91 5.87 3.58
C ASN A 68 4.46 4.98 2.46
N VAL A 69 5.29 5.55 1.58
CA VAL A 69 5.82 4.84 0.41
C VAL A 69 6.70 3.62 0.78
N PHE A 70 7.36 3.65 1.94
CA PHE A 70 8.29 2.61 2.37
C PHE A 70 7.65 1.59 3.31
N ARG A 71 6.65 1.99 4.10
CA ARG A 71 6.02 1.11 5.09
C ARG A 71 4.55 1.38 5.34
N ASP A 72 3.86 0.34 5.82
CA ASP A 72 2.50 0.41 6.37
C ASP A 72 2.47 -0.36 7.69
N ASP A 73 2.60 0.37 8.80
CA ASP A 73 2.71 -0.16 10.17
C ASP A 73 1.40 -0.85 10.63
N ARG A 74 0.29 -0.73 9.88
CA ARG A 74 -0.91 -1.55 10.13
C ARG A 74 -0.65 -3.04 10.01
N ARG A 75 0.41 -3.40 9.27
CA ARG A 75 0.86 -4.78 9.10
C ARG A 75 1.98 -5.14 10.07
N ASP A 76 2.69 -4.16 10.63
CA ASP A 76 3.79 -4.40 11.57
C ASP A 76 3.28 -5.17 12.79
N VAL A 77 3.87 -6.32 13.08
CA VAL A 77 3.38 -7.24 14.12
C VAL A 77 3.35 -6.58 15.50
N LEU A 78 4.40 -5.85 15.86
CA LEU A 78 4.52 -5.23 17.19
C LEU A 78 3.65 -3.97 17.27
N GLN A 79 3.79 -3.07 16.29
CA GLN A 79 3.12 -1.77 16.32
C GLN A 79 1.60 -1.94 16.18
N SER A 80 1.13 -2.82 15.28
CA SER A 80 -0.30 -3.08 15.12
C SER A 80 -0.91 -3.79 16.33
N THR A 81 -0.17 -4.68 17.00
CA THR A 81 -0.62 -5.29 18.27
C THR A 81 -0.75 -4.25 19.37
N ARG A 82 0.29 -3.44 19.59
CA ARG A 82 0.23 -2.32 20.53
C ARG A 82 -0.98 -1.43 20.26
N ALA A 83 -1.14 -0.98 19.01
CA ALA A 83 -2.24 -0.10 18.61
C ALA A 83 -3.62 -0.75 18.79
N ALA A 84 -3.78 -2.04 18.48
CA ALA A 84 -5.05 -2.75 18.65
C ALA A 84 -5.44 -2.84 20.12
N LEU A 85 -4.47 -3.17 20.98
CA LEU A 85 -4.71 -3.26 22.42
C LEU A 85 -4.95 -1.89 23.05
N ASP A 86 -4.22 -0.85 22.63
CA ASP A 86 -4.50 0.55 23.03
C ASP A 86 -5.92 0.95 22.64
N TYR A 87 -6.36 0.58 21.42
CA TYR A 87 -7.71 0.89 20.95
C TYR A 87 -8.78 0.15 21.77
N LEU A 88 -8.60 -1.15 21.98
CA LEU A 88 -9.52 -1.95 22.79
C LEU A 88 -9.61 -1.45 24.24
N GLN A 89 -8.50 -1.02 24.84
CA GLN A 89 -8.51 -0.38 26.16
C GLN A 89 -9.29 0.93 26.16
N LYS A 90 -9.09 1.80 25.16
CA LYS A 90 -9.88 3.04 25.00
C LYS A 90 -11.37 2.73 24.89
N LEU A 91 -11.74 1.74 24.08
CA LEU A 91 -13.14 1.35 23.88
C LEU A 91 -13.74 0.77 25.16
N HIS A 92 -13.02 -0.08 25.88
CA HIS A 92 -13.47 -0.60 27.16
C HIS A 92 -13.64 0.52 28.20
N ALA A 93 -12.71 1.48 28.28
CA ALA A 93 -12.86 2.63 29.15
C ALA A 93 -14.07 3.50 28.79
N MET A 94 -14.44 3.57 27.50
CA MET A 94 -15.59 4.34 27.02
C MET A 94 -16.93 3.66 27.34
N PHE A 95 -17.01 2.34 27.21
CA PHE A 95 -18.28 1.61 27.31
C PHE A 95 -18.46 0.83 28.63
N GLY A 96 -17.38 0.58 29.38
CA GLY A 96 -17.41 -0.19 30.63
C GLY A 96 -17.72 -1.68 30.46
N ASP A 97 -17.80 -2.18 29.22
CA ASP A 97 -18.15 -3.55 28.89
C ASP A 97 -17.36 -4.02 27.66
N TRP A 98 -16.79 -5.23 27.75
CA TRP A 98 -15.97 -5.79 26.67
C TRP A 98 -16.80 -6.13 25.43
N HIS A 99 -18.06 -6.54 25.56
CA HIS A 99 -18.88 -6.85 24.39
C HIS A 99 -19.19 -5.59 23.58
N LEU A 100 -19.51 -4.48 24.25
CA LEU A 100 -19.68 -3.17 23.62
C LEU A 100 -18.37 -2.63 23.05
N ALA A 101 -17.24 -2.84 23.73
CA ALA A 101 -15.93 -2.49 23.20
C ALA A 101 -15.61 -3.26 21.90
N LEU A 102 -15.88 -4.57 21.88
CA LEU A 102 -15.72 -5.42 20.69
C LEU A 102 -16.68 -5.02 19.56
N ALA A 103 -17.93 -4.67 19.88
CA ALA A 103 -18.87 -4.12 18.90
C ALA A 103 -18.34 -2.82 18.29
N ALA A 104 -17.77 -1.94 19.12
CA ALA A 104 -17.24 -0.66 18.70
C ALA A 104 -15.94 -0.79 17.90
N TYR A 105 -15.13 -1.82 18.17
CA TYR A 105 -13.95 -2.14 17.37
C TYR A 105 -14.35 -2.48 15.92
N ASN A 106 -15.39 -3.29 15.73
CA ASN A 106 -15.87 -3.70 14.41
C ASN A 106 -16.74 -2.64 13.71
N TRP A 107 -17.64 -1.96 14.43
CA TRP A 107 -18.66 -1.06 13.86
C TRP A 107 -18.35 0.44 14.01
N GLY A 108 -17.34 0.77 14.81
CA GLY A 108 -16.96 2.12 15.19
C GLY A 108 -17.65 2.62 16.46
N GLU A 109 -16.88 3.30 17.31
CA GLU A 109 -17.32 3.86 18.61
C GLU A 109 -18.52 4.79 18.49
N GLY A 110 -18.55 5.68 17.50
CA GLY A 110 -19.68 6.59 17.29
C GLY A 110 -20.98 5.88 16.88
N SER A 111 -20.88 4.73 16.21
CA SER A 111 -22.06 3.94 15.84
C SER A 111 -22.68 3.28 17.07
N VAL A 112 -21.84 2.69 17.93
CA VAL A 112 -22.26 2.09 19.20
C VAL A 112 -22.85 3.15 20.14
N GLN A 113 -22.19 4.31 20.28
CA GLN A 113 -22.71 5.43 21.09
C GLN A 113 -24.11 5.88 20.63
N ARG A 114 -24.33 6.02 19.31
CA ARG A 114 -25.65 6.37 18.78
C ARG A 114 -26.70 5.29 19.05
N ALA A 115 -26.32 4.02 18.95
CA ALA A 115 -27.22 2.90 19.26
C ALA A 115 -27.62 2.89 20.74
N ILE A 116 -26.65 3.09 21.65
CA ILE A 116 -26.88 3.21 23.09
C ILE A 116 -27.81 4.39 23.38
N ALA A 117 -27.50 5.60 22.89
CA ALA A 117 -28.32 6.78 23.12
C ALA A 117 -29.76 6.62 22.61
N LYS A 118 -29.94 5.91 21.49
CA LYS A 118 -31.26 5.58 20.96
C LYS A 118 -32.06 4.68 21.92
N ASN A 119 -31.44 3.61 22.43
CA ASN A 119 -32.11 2.71 23.39
C ASN A 119 -32.40 3.42 24.71
N GLN A 120 -31.46 4.23 25.23
CA GLN A 120 -31.67 5.03 26.44
C GLN A 120 -32.88 5.96 26.31
N LYS A 121 -32.99 6.69 25.18
CA LYS A 121 -34.14 7.57 24.92
C LYS A 121 -35.48 6.81 24.86
N ALA A 122 -35.44 5.53 24.47
CA ALA A 122 -36.61 4.66 24.42
C ALA A 122 -36.86 3.88 25.73
N GLY A 123 -36.04 4.08 26.77
CA GLY A 123 -36.13 3.31 28.02
C GLY A 123 -35.79 1.82 27.85
N LEU A 124 -35.04 1.46 26.81
CA LEU A 124 -34.64 0.08 26.51
C LEU A 124 -33.24 -0.23 27.07
N PRO A 125 -32.91 -1.51 27.33
CA PRO A 125 -31.57 -1.91 27.76
C PRO A 125 -30.49 -1.56 26.71
N THR A 126 -29.27 -1.33 27.17
CA THR A 126 -28.14 -0.85 26.34
C THR A 126 -26.99 -1.83 26.24
N ASP A 127 -27.15 -3.05 26.72
CA ASP A 127 -26.17 -4.12 26.59
C ASP A 127 -26.03 -4.57 25.13
N TYR A 128 -24.95 -5.29 24.83
CA TYR A 128 -24.63 -5.77 23.48
C TYR A 128 -25.79 -6.50 22.79
N THR A 129 -26.53 -7.35 23.49
CA THR A 129 -27.60 -8.16 22.89
C THR A 129 -28.86 -7.35 22.60
N SER A 130 -29.06 -6.26 23.34
CA SER A 130 -30.20 -5.35 23.20
C SER A 130 -30.01 -4.27 22.12
N LEU A 131 -28.77 -4.03 21.67
CA LEU A 131 -28.48 -3.02 20.64
C LEU A 131 -28.80 -3.54 19.23
N ARG A 132 -29.52 -2.72 18.46
CA ARG A 132 -29.70 -2.96 17.02
C ARG A 132 -28.43 -2.58 16.27
N MET A 133 -27.69 -3.60 15.81
CA MET A 133 -26.42 -3.46 15.09
C MET A 133 -26.47 -4.19 13.74
N PRO A 134 -25.55 -3.90 12.80
CA PRO A 134 -25.39 -4.71 11.59
C PRO A 134 -25.08 -6.17 11.94
N SER A 135 -25.51 -7.11 11.09
CA SER A 135 -25.31 -8.55 11.34
C SER A 135 -23.85 -8.92 11.56
N GLU A 136 -22.92 -8.31 10.82
CA GLU A 136 -21.49 -8.53 11.01
C GLU A 136 -21.04 -8.27 12.46
N THR A 137 -21.47 -7.14 13.02
CA THR A 137 -21.17 -6.72 14.38
C THR A 137 -21.93 -7.54 15.43
N GLN A 138 -23.19 -7.89 15.18
CA GLN A 138 -23.98 -8.76 16.06
C GLN A 138 -23.37 -10.16 16.21
N TYR A 139 -22.72 -10.66 15.17
CA TYR A 139 -22.03 -11.95 15.21
C TYR A 139 -20.57 -11.83 15.64
N TYR A 140 -20.05 -10.63 15.91
CA TYR A 140 -18.63 -10.44 16.22
C TYR A 140 -18.22 -11.11 17.54
N VAL A 141 -18.92 -10.84 18.64
CA VAL A 141 -18.69 -11.50 19.93
C VAL A 141 -19.01 -13.01 19.86
N PRO A 142 -20.15 -13.45 19.30
CA PRO A 142 -20.42 -14.88 19.11
C PRO A 142 -19.34 -15.64 18.33
N LYS A 143 -18.76 -15.04 17.27
CA LYS A 143 -17.66 -15.63 16.52
C LYS A 143 -16.42 -15.81 17.40
N LEU A 144 -16.04 -14.79 18.18
CA LEU A 144 -14.92 -14.88 19.10
C LEU A 144 -15.15 -15.99 20.15
N GLN A 145 -16.36 -16.04 20.73
CA GLN A 145 -16.72 -17.09 21.68
C GLN A 145 -16.66 -18.49 21.06
N ALA A 146 -17.09 -18.65 19.81
CA ALA A 146 -16.98 -19.91 19.09
C ALA A 146 -15.51 -20.33 18.90
N VAL A 147 -14.62 -19.39 18.51
CA VAL A 147 -13.19 -19.66 18.38
C VAL A 147 -12.58 -20.04 19.73
N LYS A 148 -12.92 -19.32 20.80
CA LYS A 148 -12.51 -19.64 22.17
C LYS A 148 -12.91 -21.07 22.56
N ASN A 149 -14.16 -21.46 22.27
CA ASN A 149 -14.65 -22.81 22.56
C ASN A 149 -13.90 -23.89 21.77
N ILE A 150 -13.63 -23.65 20.49
CA ILE A 150 -12.85 -24.56 19.62
C ILE A 150 -11.42 -24.72 20.14
N VAL A 151 -10.77 -23.63 20.54
CA VAL A 151 -9.39 -23.66 21.05
C VAL A 151 -9.33 -24.37 22.40
N ALA A 152 -10.30 -24.14 23.29
CA ALA A 152 -10.34 -24.75 24.61
C ALA A 152 -10.66 -26.25 24.57
N ARG A 153 -11.51 -26.69 23.64
CA ARG A 153 -11.98 -28.09 23.54
C ARG A 153 -12.02 -28.56 22.08
N PRO A 154 -10.87 -28.66 21.39
CA PRO A 154 -10.85 -28.98 19.96
C PRO A 154 -11.40 -30.38 19.65
N GLY A 155 -11.26 -31.33 20.58
CA GLY A 155 -11.80 -32.69 20.45
C GLY A 155 -13.32 -32.75 20.30
N ASP A 156 -14.06 -31.88 21.00
CA ASP A 156 -15.52 -31.78 20.91
C ASP A 156 -16.00 -31.40 19.50
N PHE A 157 -15.12 -30.81 18.70
CA PHE A 157 -15.37 -30.37 17.33
C PHE A 157 -14.64 -31.23 16.28
N GLY A 158 -14.07 -32.38 16.68
CA GLY A 158 -13.33 -33.26 15.77
C GLY A 158 -12.02 -32.66 15.24
N LEU A 159 -11.40 -31.76 16.00
CA LEU A 159 -10.16 -31.07 15.62
C LEU A 159 -8.99 -31.51 16.49
N THR A 160 -7.80 -31.55 15.89
CA THR A 160 -6.53 -31.66 16.60
C THR A 160 -5.73 -30.40 16.30
N LEU A 161 -5.39 -29.63 17.34
CA LEU A 161 -4.57 -28.43 17.20
C LEU A 161 -3.09 -28.78 17.43
N PRO A 162 -2.16 -28.21 16.66
CA PRO A 162 -0.74 -28.40 16.92
C PRO A 162 -0.37 -27.87 18.32
N SER A 163 0.56 -28.54 18.98
CA SER A 163 1.09 -28.08 20.25
C SER A 163 1.77 -26.72 20.08
N LEU A 164 1.32 -25.72 20.84
CA LEU A 164 1.96 -24.41 20.91
C LEU A 164 2.90 -24.39 22.10
N LYS A 165 4.19 -24.19 21.85
CA LYS A 165 5.17 -24.01 22.93
C LYS A 165 5.05 -22.60 23.50
N ASN A 166 5.15 -22.47 24.82
CA ASN A 166 5.11 -21.18 25.50
C ASN A 166 6.48 -20.50 25.49
N HIS A 167 6.94 -20.08 24.31
CA HIS A 167 8.18 -19.31 24.14
C HIS A 167 8.04 -18.38 22.92
N PRO A 168 8.84 -17.30 22.83
CA PRO A 168 8.79 -16.42 21.66
C PRO A 168 9.15 -17.18 20.38
N TYR A 169 8.42 -16.92 19.30
CA TYR A 169 8.76 -17.44 17.96
C TYR A 169 9.89 -16.59 17.33
N PHE A 170 9.82 -15.28 17.53
CA PHE A 170 10.74 -14.31 16.95
C PHE A 170 11.37 -13.40 18.02
N LEU A 171 12.51 -12.81 17.69
CA LEU A 171 13.17 -11.74 18.42
C LEU A 171 13.12 -10.46 17.60
N SER A 172 13.15 -9.31 18.30
CA SER A 172 13.37 -8.01 17.67
C SER A 172 14.86 -7.71 17.66
N VAL A 173 15.44 -7.57 16.47
CA VAL A 173 16.87 -7.30 16.29
C VAL A 173 17.06 -5.87 15.75
N PRO A 174 17.76 -4.99 16.48
CA PRO A 174 17.96 -3.62 16.04
C PRO A 174 18.86 -3.55 14.80
N ILE A 175 18.61 -2.56 13.95
CA ILE A 175 19.46 -2.18 12.83
C ILE A 175 19.75 -0.68 12.88
N GLU A 176 21.00 -0.30 12.65
CA GLU A 176 21.44 1.10 12.76
C GLU A 176 21.61 1.78 11.39
N ARG A 177 21.72 0.99 10.33
CA ARG A 177 22.02 1.43 8.96
C ARG A 177 20.92 0.95 8.02
N ASP A 178 20.63 1.75 7.00
CA ASP A 178 19.74 1.32 5.94
C ASP A 178 20.25 0.01 5.31
N MET A 179 19.32 -0.91 5.04
CA MET A 179 19.68 -2.25 4.60
C MET A 179 18.71 -2.74 3.54
N ASP A 180 19.22 -3.34 2.47
CA ASP A 180 18.35 -4.04 1.52
C ASP A 180 17.75 -5.27 2.20
N VAL A 181 16.46 -5.51 1.93
CA VAL A 181 15.74 -6.70 2.43
C VAL A 181 16.47 -7.98 2.02
N ALA A 182 17.03 -8.03 0.80
CA ALA A 182 17.83 -9.16 0.33
C ALA A 182 19.12 -9.38 1.13
N VAL A 183 19.78 -8.31 1.60
CA VAL A 183 20.95 -8.42 2.48
C VAL A 183 20.52 -8.94 3.84
N ALA A 184 19.42 -8.41 4.40
CA ALA A 184 18.92 -8.85 5.69
C ALA A 184 18.60 -10.35 5.71
N ILE A 185 17.90 -10.83 4.69
CA ILE A 185 17.52 -12.24 4.51
C ILE A 185 18.74 -13.14 4.36
N ARG A 186 19.74 -12.71 3.58
CA ARG A 186 20.99 -13.45 3.40
C ARG A 186 21.77 -13.56 4.71
N LEU A 187 21.89 -12.47 5.46
CA LEU A 187 22.59 -12.45 6.76
C LEU A 187 21.83 -13.25 7.83
N ALA A 188 20.50 -13.26 7.79
CA ALA A 188 19.66 -14.04 8.69
C ALA A 188 19.54 -15.51 8.29
N GLY A 189 19.98 -15.90 7.09
CA GLY A 189 19.89 -17.28 6.60
C GLY A 189 18.46 -17.82 6.52
N MET A 190 17.50 -17.01 6.08
CA MET A 190 16.08 -17.38 6.01
C MET A 190 15.48 -17.14 4.61
N PRO A 191 14.30 -17.69 4.27
CA PRO A 191 13.63 -17.36 3.02
C PRO A 191 12.89 -16.01 3.09
N LEU A 192 12.71 -15.37 1.93
CA LEU A 192 11.99 -14.09 1.80
C LEU A 192 10.56 -14.15 2.34
N GLU A 193 9.85 -15.25 2.06
CA GLU A 193 8.46 -15.42 2.49
C GLU A 193 8.33 -15.39 4.01
N GLU A 194 9.21 -16.10 4.73
CA GLU A 194 9.21 -16.10 6.19
C GLU A 194 9.61 -14.73 6.76
N PHE A 195 10.59 -14.05 6.15
CA PHE A 195 10.95 -12.69 6.52
C PHE A 195 9.77 -11.73 6.35
N GLN A 196 9.00 -11.86 5.27
CA GLN A 196 7.80 -11.06 5.01
C GLN A 196 6.61 -11.43 5.91
N HIS A 197 6.57 -12.62 6.50
CA HIS A 197 5.57 -12.96 7.51
C HIS A 197 5.82 -12.25 8.85
N LEU A 198 7.08 -12.00 9.19
CA LEU A 198 7.44 -11.27 10.41
C LEU A 198 7.60 -9.76 10.18
N ASN A 199 8.01 -9.36 8.97
CA ASN A 199 8.21 -7.96 8.57
C ASN A 199 7.33 -7.55 7.37
N PRO A 200 6.00 -7.71 7.46
CA PRO A 200 5.05 -7.44 6.37
C PRO A 200 4.82 -5.94 6.14
N GLN A 201 5.26 -5.07 7.04
CA GLN A 201 5.10 -3.61 6.94
C GLN A 201 5.93 -3.03 5.79
N MET A 202 7.02 -3.68 5.40
CA MET A 202 7.95 -3.20 4.38
C MET A 202 7.35 -3.28 2.96
N ASN A 203 7.28 -2.14 2.27
CA ASN A 203 6.72 -2.03 0.91
C ASN A 203 7.78 -2.00 -0.20
N LYS A 204 9.05 -1.83 0.17
CA LYS A 204 10.18 -1.59 -0.73
C LYS A 204 11.30 -2.60 -0.45
N PRO A 205 12.21 -2.85 -1.42
CA PRO A 205 13.34 -3.76 -1.23
C PRO A 205 14.42 -3.22 -0.28
N VAL A 206 14.19 -2.09 0.40
CA VAL A 206 15.10 -1.48 1.35
C VAL A 206 14.37 -1.16 2.64
N ILE A 207 15.07 -1.37 3.75
CA ILE A 207 14.68 -1.05 5.11
C ILE A 207 15.38 0.26 5.47
N LEU A 208 14.59 1.29 5.75
CA LEU A 208 15.11 2.57 6.21
C LEU A 208 15.23 2.51 7.74
N ALA A 209 16.45 2.39 8.26
CA ALA A 209 16.68 2.11 9.68
C ALA A 209 16.11 3.22 10.59
N ALA A 210 16.17 4.48 10.13
CA ALA A 210 15.60 5.59 10.88
C ALA A 210 14.08 5.44 11.11
N GLY A 211 13.33 4.92 10.13
CA GLY A 211 11.90 4.66 10.27
C GLY A 211 11.59 3.30 10.88
N THR A 212 12.33 2.27 10.48
CA THR A 212 12.16 0.86 10.90
C THR A 212 13.44 0.39 11.57
N PRO A 213 13.67 0.73 12.85
CA PRO A 213 14.96 0.55 13.53
C PRO A 213 15.24 -0.88 13.95
N GLN A 214 14.37 -1.83 13.59
CA GLN A 214 14.48 -3.22 13.99
C GLN A 214 13.81 -4.14 12.97
N VAL A 215 14.25 -5.39 12.94
CA VAL A 215 13.66 -6.48 12.15
C VAL A 215 13.27 -7.62 13.07
N LEU A 216 12.15 -8.27 12.76
CA LEU A 216 11.69 -9.46 13.47
C LEU A 216 12.23 -10.71 12.79
N LEU A 217 12.93 -11.55 13.53
CA LEU A 217 13.58 -12.76 13.03
C LEU A 217 13.29 -13.95 13.96
N PRO A 218 13.10 -15.18 13.46
CA PRO A 218 13.03 -16.36 14.33
C PRO A 218 14.28 -16.47 15.20
N TYR A 219 14.17 -17.11 16.38
CA TYR A 219 15.25 -17.17 17.37
C TYR A 219 16.62 -17.55 16.78
N ASP A 220 16.71 -18.65 16.03
CA ASP A 220 17.97 -19.11 15.44
C ASP A 220 18.51 -18.15 14.36
N ASN A 221 17.62 -17.60 13.53
CA ASN A 221 17.97 -16.64 12.47
C ASN A 221 18.40 -15.29 13.04
N ALA A 222 17.84 -14.88 14.18
CA ALA A 222 18.25 -13.68 14.90
C ALA A 222 19.69 -13.83 15.42
N ASN A 223 20.01 -14.98 16.03
CA ASN A 223 21.36 -15.28 16.50
C ASN A 223 22.37 -15.30 15.34
N LEU A 224 21.98 -15.90 14.20
CA LEU A 224 22.79 -15.87 12.98
C LEU A 224 23.00 -14.44 12.49
N PHE A 225 21.94 -13.66 12.35
CA PHE A 225 21.99 -12.28 11.86
C PHE A 225 22.90 -11.38 12.72
N VAL A 226 22.78 -11.46 14.05
CA VAL A 226 23.62 -10.69 14.99
C VAL A 226 25.10 -11.03 14.85
N ARG A 227 25.43 -12.29 14.53
CA ARG A 227 26.81 -12.73 14.29
C ARG A 227 27.34 -12.29 12.91
N GLU A 228 26.54 -12.44 11.87
CA GLU A 228 26.98 -12.20 10.48
C GLU A 228 26.99 -10.70 10.13
N LEU A 229 26.12 -9.87 10.71
CA LEU A 229 26.03 -8.45 10.38
C LEU A 229 27.34 -7.68 10.63
N PRO A 230 28.02 -7.80 11.80
CA PRO A 230 29.32 -7.17 12.02
C PRO A 230 30.45 -7.73 11.15
N ALA A 231 30.31 -8.97 10.66
CA ALA A 231 31.29 -9.63 9.80
C ALA A 231 31.11 -9.28 8.32
N HIS A 232 29.96 -8.72 7.92
CA HIS A 232 29.69 -8.34 6.53
C HIS A 232 30.69 -7.27 6.05
N ARG A 233 31.26 -7.50 4.86
CA ARG A 233 32.20 -6.58 4.18
C ARG A 233 31.61 -6.25 2.82
N GLY A 234 30.74 -5.25 2.77
CA GLY A 234 30.05 -4.83 1.55
C GLY A 234 28.96 -3.80 1.83
N PRO A 235 28.32 -3.24 0.80
CA PRO A 235 27.20 -2.33 1.00
C PRO A 235 26.05 -3.06 1.71
N LEU A 236 25.40 -2.38 2.66
CA LEU A 236 24.18 -2.87 3.30
C LEU A 236 22.94 -2.53 2.49
N ALA A 237 22.94 -1.38 1.81
CA ALA A 237 21.84 -0.93 0.96
C ALA A 237 22.33 -0.52 -0.43
N SER A 238 21.68 -1.04 -1.46
CA SER A 238 21.83 -0.60 -2.85
C SER A 238 20.78 0.42 -3.26
N TRP A 239 19.78 0.67 -2.41
CA TRP A 239 18.76 1.68 -2.62
C TRP A 239 18.78 2.79 -1.56
N THR A 240 18.18 3.93 -1.91
CA THR A 240 17.96 5.05 -1.02
C THR A 240 16.70 5.83 -1.41
N ALA A 241 16.26 6.71 -0.52
CA ALA A 241 15.16 7.62 -0.76
C ALA A 241 15.67 8.95 -1.33
N TRP A 242 15.07 9.40 -2.44
CA TRP A 242 15.35 10.71 -3.02
C TRP A 242 14.10 11.57 -3.06
N VAL A 243 14.17 12.73 -2.42
CA VAL A 243 13.11 13.75 -2.47
C VAL A 243 13.28 14.58 -3.74
N VAL A 244 12.26 14.56 -4.58
CA VAL A 244 12.25 15.25 -5.86
C VAL A 244 12.20 16.76 -5.63
N PRO A 245 13.22 17.53 -6.08
CA PRO A 245 13.35 18.95 -5.73
C PRO A 245 12.36 19.86 -6.46
N LYS A 246 11.89 19.44 -7.63
CA LYS A 246 10.94 20.21 -8.47
C LYS A 246 10.03 19.27 -9.25
N THR A 247 8.83 19.74 -9.59
CA THR A 247 7.93 18.96 -10.45
C THR A 247 8.58 18.71 -11.81
N MET A 248 8.72 17.45 -12.20
CA MET A 248 9.47 17.05 -13.39
C MET A 248 8.86 15.82 -14.08
N ARG A 249 9.22 15.61 -15.35
CA ARG A 249 8.85 14.40 -16.09
C ARG A 249 9.58 13.20 -15.50
N THR A 250 8.98 12.01 -15.58
CA THR A 250 9.63 10.79 -15.07
C THR A 250 10.97 10.51 -15.78
N ALA A 251 11.08 10.84 -17.06
CA ALA A 251 12.35 10.75 -17.82
C ALA A 251 13.46 11.63 -17.24
N GLU A 252 13.12 12.86 -16.83
CA GLU A 252 14.06 13.81 -16.21
C GLU A 252 14.48 13.31 -14.83
N ALA A 253 13.50 12.87 -14.03
CA ALA A 253 13.75 12.26 -12.71
C ALA A 253 14.67 11.04 -12.81
N ALA A 254 14.47 10.18 -13.82
CA ALA A 254 15.29 8.99 -14.03
C ALA A 254 16.73 9.35 -14.39
N LYS A 255 16.92 10.34 -15.26
CA LYS A 255 18.24 10.87 -15.62
C LYS A 255 18.98 11.42 -14.39
N GLU A 256 18.29 12.18 -13.53
CA GLU A 256 18.87 12.73 -12.29
C GLU A 256 19.12 11.66 -11.20
N ALA A 257 18.30 10.61 -11.19
CA ALA A 257 18.49 9.44 -10.34
C ALA A 257 19.62 8.52 -10.82
N GLY A 258 20.08 8.66 -12.07
CA GLY A 258 21.12 7.80 -12.65
C GLY A 258 20.62 6.42 -13.06
N MET A 259 19.34 6.30 -13.46
CA MET A 259 18.73 5.04 -13.89
C MET A 259 17.82 5.21 -15.11
N SER A 260 17.38 4.11 -15.72
CA SER A 260 16.44 4.20 -16.85
C SER A 260 15.03 4.63 -16.40
N GLU A 261 14.30 5.31 -17.29
CA GLU A 261 12.91 5.70 -17.01
C GLU A 261 12.03 4.47 -16.73
N ALA A 262 12.24 3.38 -17.48
CA ALA A 262 11.48 2.14 -17.29
C ALA A 262 11.68 1.57 -15.87
N GLN A 263 12.93 1.45 -15.41
CA GLN A 263 13.23 0.96 -14.07
C GLN A 263 12.69 1.92 -12.99
N LEU A 264 12.83 3.24 -13.16
CA LEU A 264 12.31 4.20 -12.19
C LEU A 264 10.79 4.06 -12.05
N ARG A 265 10.08 3.90 -13.18
CA ARG A 265 8.63 3.69 -13.21
C ARG A 265 8.23 2.40 -12.53
N GLU A 266 8.91 1.30 -12.83
CA GLU A 266 8.62 -0.01 -12.28
C GLU A 266 8.78 -0.01 -10.76
N ILE A 267 9.95 0.40 -10.26
CA ILE A 267 10.27 0.33 -8.84
C ILE A 267 9.43 1.29 -7.97
N ASN A 268 9.02 2.42 -8.54
CA ASN A 268 8.17 3.39 -7.87
C ASN A 268 6.68 3.25 -8.21
N ARG A 269 6.30 2.32 -9.10
CA ARG A 269 4.94 2.12 -9.61
C ARG A 269 4.33 3.41 -10.20
N ILE A 270 5.12 4.17 -10.98
CA ILE A 270 4.68 5.43 -11.62
C ILE A 270 3.99 5.12 -12.96
N PRO A 271 2.67 5.38 -13.11
CA PRO A 271 1.95 5.14 -14.36
C PRO A 271 2.47 6.00 -15.52
N PRO A 272 2.30 5.56 -16.78
CA PRO A 272 2.70 6.35 -17.94
C PRO A 272 1.98 7.70 -17.98
N ARG A 273 2.62 8.71 -18.60
CA ARG A 273 2.08 10.08 -18.75
C ARG A 273 1.76 10.76 -17.41
N MET A 274 2.64 10.59 -16.43
CA MET A 274 2.58 11.27 -15.15
C MET A 274 3.85 12.09 -14.93
N LEU A 275 3.69 13.29 -14.38
CA LEU A 275 4.72 14.10 -13.77
C LEU A 275 4.86 13.70 -12.30
N VAL A 276 6.09 13.72 -11.79
CA VAL A 276 6.36 13.58 -10.36
C VAL A 276 6.42 14.96 -9.75
N LYS A 277 5.56 15.26 -8.76
CA LYS A 277 5.52 16.57 -8.12
C LYS A 277 6.70 16.79 -7.18
N ALA A 278 7.12 18.04 -7.04
CA ALA A 278 8.09 18.47 -6.02
C ALA A 278 7.69 17.95 -4.62
N GLY A 279 8.67 17.54 -3.83
CA GLY A 279 8.47 16.95 -2.50
C GLY A 279 8.09 15.46 -2.51
N SER A 280 7.84 14.86 -3.68
CA SER A 280 7.64 13.41 -3.76
C SER A 280 8.93 12.67 -3.43
N THR A 281 8.82 11.56 -2.70
CA THR A 281 9.96 10.68 -2.37
C THR A 281 9.94 9.47 -3.29
N LEU A 282 11.03 9.25 -4.01
CA LEU A 282 11.24 8.12 -4.90
C LEU A 282 12.33 7.19 -4.36
N LEU A 283 12.14 5.90 -4.54
CA LEU A 283 13.21 4.91 -4.38
C LEU A 283 14.13 4.98 -5.60
N VAL A 284 15.41 5.21 -5.35
CA VAL A 284 16.45 5.30 -6.38
C VAL A 284 17.69 4.52 -5.96
N PRO A 285 18.57 4.11 -6.90
CA PRO A 285 19.83 3.48 -6.55
C PRO A 285 20.67 4.36 -5.64
N ARG A 286 21.32 3.72 -4.67
CA ARG A 286 22.39 4.32 -3.88
C ARG A 286 23.62 4.44 -4.79
N GLY A 287 24.12 5.65 -4.96
CA GLY A 287 25.33 5.94 -5.72
C GLY A 287 26.25 6.86 -4.94
N ASP A 288 27.37 7.25 -5.53
CA ASP A 288 28.41 8.06 -4.85
C ASP A 288 27.88 9.36 -4.23
N ARG A 289 26.84 9.93 -4.84
CA ARG A 289 26.21 11.17 -4.39
C ARG A 289 25.24 11.01 -3.21
N ARG A 290 24.85 9.77 -2.85
CA ARG A 290 23.80 9.49 -1.85
C ARG A 290 24.18 8.31 -0.97
N GLN A 291 25.35 8.36 -0.32
CA GLN A 291 25.83 7.26 0.53
C GLN A 291 25.23 7.27 1.94
N ALA A 292 24.79 8.43 2.42
CA ALA A 292 24.20 8.59 3.74
C ALA A 292 22.86 7.87 3.87
N ASP A 293 22.55 7.45 5.10
CA ASP A 293 21.26 6.84 5.41
C ASP A 293 20.14 7.88 5.38
N VAL A 294 18.94 7.38 5.12
CA VAL A 294 17.75 8.22 5.01
C VAL A 294 17.38 8.74 6.40
N SER A 295 17.20 10.05 6.52
CA SER A 295 16.79 10.66 7.78
C SER A 295 15.39 10.22 8.20
N LEU A 296 15.11 10.25 9.51
CA LEU A 296 13.79 9.94 10.06
C LEU A 296 12.69 10.80 9.41
N ALA A 297 12.95 12.09 9.17
CA ALA A 297 11.99 12.98 8.56
C ALA A 297 11.55 12.52 7.16
N ILE A 298 12.48 11.99 6.35
CA ILE A 298 12.14 11.43 5.03
C ILE A 298 11.47 10.06 5.20
N ALA A 299 12.01 9.20 6.06
CA ALA A 299 11.49 7.86 6.28
C ALA A 299 10.03 7.85 6.77
N ASP A 300 9.63 8.84 7.58
CA ASP A 300 8.26 8.98 8.10
C ASP A 300 7.31 9.71 7.15
N ASN A 301 7.78 10.75 6.45
CA ASN A 301 6.94 11.63 5.64
C ASN A 301 6.99 11.34 4.13
N ALA A 302 7.60 10.22 3.72
CA ALA A 302 7.72 9.84 2.32
C ALA A 302 6.37 9.70 1.63
N VAL A 303 6.04 10.65 0.76
CA VAL A 303 4.83 10.64 -0.06
C VAL A 303 5.19 10.62 -1.54
N MET A 304 4.37 10.01 -2.38
CA MET A 304 4.54 10.09 -3.83
C MET A 304 3.31 10.75 -4.45
N THR A 305 3.48 11.98 -4.93
CA THR A 305 2.39 12.74 -5.55
C THR A 305 2.63 12.89 -7.04
N LEU A 306 1.66 12.47 -7.83
CA LEU A 306 1.73 12.51 -9.29
C LEU A 306 0.73 13.54 -9.85
N ALA A 307 1.03 14.05 -11.04
CA ALA A 307 0.09 14.85 -11.83
C ALA A 307 0.06 14.32 -13.27
N PRO A 308 -1.09 14.36 -13.96
CA PRO A 308 -1.13 14.04 -15.39
C PRO A 308 -0.15 14.90 -16.18
N ASP A 309 0.67 14.26 -17.00
CA ASP A 309 1.51 14.91 -18.00
C ASP A 309 0.65 15.24 -19.23
N ALA A 310 -0.30 16.14 -19.02
CA ALA A 310 -1.11 16.71 -20.08
C ALA A 310 -0.72 18.19 -20.25
N PRO A 311 -0.69 18.71 -21.50
CA PRO A 311 -0.56 20.14 -21.71
C PRO A 311 -1.65 20.86 -20.89
N PRO A 312 -1.33 21.99 -20.23
CA PRO A 312 -2.35 22.75 -19.53
C PRO A 312 -3.49 23.07 -20.50
N PRO A 313 -4.75 22.91 -20.07
CA PRO A 313 -5.86 23.10 -20.99
C PRO A 313 -5.87 24.57 -21.44
N ARG A 314 -6.02 24.78 -22.74
CA ARG A 314 -6.07 26.13 -23.31
C ARG A 314 -7.40 26.76 -22.95
N LYS A 315 -7.38 27.91 -22.28
CA LYS A 315 -8.57 28.75 -22.07
C LYS A 315 -8.99 29.33 -23.43
N VAL A 316 -10.21 29.01 -23.84
CA VAL A 316 -10.86 29.58 -25.02
C VAL A 316 -12.06 30.37 -24.52
N SER A 317 -12.09 31.66 -24.84
CA SER A 317 -13.24 32.52 -24.61
C SER A 317 -14.00 32.70 -25.91
N LEU A 318 -15.31 32.51 -25.89
CA LEU A 318 -16.19 32.75 -27.05
C LEU A 318 -17.43 33.54 -26.64
N LYS A 319 -18.09 34.15 -27.62
CA LYS A 319 -19.36 34.86 -27.42
C LYS A 319 -20.51 33.93 -27.74
N ALA A 320 -21.44 33.78 -26.80
CA ALA A 320 -22.62 32.93 -26.94
C ALA A 320 -23.52 33.40 -28.10
N GLY A 321 -23.89 32.47 -28.98
CA GLY A 321 -24.93 32.69 -29.99
C GLY A 321 -26.34 32.53 -29.44
N ARG A 322 -27.36 32.81 -30.27
CA ARG A 322 -28.79 32.75 -29.87
C ARG A 322 -29.29 31.38 -29.42
N LYS A 323 -28.53 30.30 -29.68
CA LYS A 323 -28.88 28.91 -29.35
C LYS A 323 -27.81 28.21 -28.51
N ASP A 324 -26.87 28.95 -27.94
CA ASP A 324 -25.80 28.34 -27.16
C ASP A 324 -26.27 28.02 -25.73
N SER A 325 -26.05 26.77 -25.34
CA SER A 325 -26.31 26.25 -24.00
C SER A 325 -25.10 25.50 -23.48
N VAL A 326 -25.10 25.20 -22.18
CA VAL A 326 -24.05 24.38 -21.56
C VAL A 326 -23.85 23.07 -22.32
N ALA A 327 -24.93 22.41 -22.72
CA ALA A 327 -24.89 21.16 -23.48
C ALA A 327 -24.34 21.34 -24.91
N SER A 328 -24.73 22.40 -25.63
CA SER A 328 -24.23 22.63 -26.99
C SER A 328 -22.74 22.97 -27.01
N VAL A 329 -22.29 23.78 -26.03
CA VAL A 329 -20.88 24.14 -25.85
C VAL A 329 -20.05 22.94 -25.41
N ALA A 330 -20.55 22.14 -24.46
CA ALA A 330 -19.90 20.91 -24.01
C ALA A 330 -19.67 19.94 -25.16
N LYS A 331 -20.69 19.71 -26.00
CA LYS A 331 -20.60 18.88 -27.20
C LYS A 331 -19.61 19.44 -28.22
N ARG A 332 -19.63 20.76 -28.47
CA ARG A 332 -18.74 21.42 -29.44
C ARG A 332 -17.26 21.26 -29.07
N TYR A 333 -16.95 21.33 -27.78
CA TYR A 333 -15.57 21.28 -27.28
C TYR A 333 -15.15 19.93 -26.69
N ARG A 334 -16.03 18.92 -26.76
CA ARG A 334 -15.79 17.56 -26.24
C ARG A 334 -15.38 17.53 -24.76
N VAL A 335 -16.09 18.33 -23.96
CA VAL A 335 -15.96 18.40 -22.50
C VAL A 335 -17.30 18.06 -21.86
N SER A 336 -17.36 17.79 -20.56
CA SER A 336 -18.63 17.51 -19.89
C SER A 336 -19.45 18.78 -19.66
N SER A 337 -20.78 18.66 -19.64
CA SER A 337 -21.68 19.77 -19.27
C SER A 337 -21.40 20.29 -17.87
N ALA A 338 -21.02 19.40 -16.93
CA ALA A 338 -20.62 19.78 -15.57
C ALA A 338 -19.40 20.70 -15.54
N GLN A 339 -18.39 20.43 -16.37
CA GLN A 339 -17.21 21.28 -16.49
C GLN A 339 -17.54 22.66 -17.07
N VAL A 340 -18.33 22.72 -18.16
CA VAL A 340 -18.73 23.99 -18.77
C VAL A 340 -19.57 24.83 -17.81
N ALA A 341 -20.50 24.18 -17.09
CA ALA A 341 -21.29 24.80 -16.03
C ALA A 341 -20.41 25.40 -14.93
N GLN A 342 -19.47 24.60 -14.41
CA GLN A 342 -18.54 25.03 -13.37
C GLN A 342 -17.64 26.20 -13.81
N TRP A 343 -17.10 26.17 -15.03
CA TRP A 343 -16.19 27.24 -15.51
C TRP A 343 -16.87 28.57 -15.75
N ASN A 344 -18.20 28.57 -15.89
CA ASN A 344 -19.00 29.75 -16.18
C ASN A 344 -19.97 30.11 -15.05
N ASP A 345 -19.90 29.40 -13.93
CA ASP A 345 -20.76 29.58 -12.75
C ASP A 345 -22.27 29.54 -13.09
N VAL A 346 -22.69 28.50 -13.82
CA VAL A 346 -24.09 28.28 -14.24
C VAL A 346 -24.53 26.83 -13.97
N GLY A 347 -25.84 26.56 -14.01
CA GLY A 347 -26.37 25.19 -13.93
C GLY A 347 -26.10 24.34 -15.18
N THR A 348 -26.06 23.01 -15.05
CA THR A 348 -25.75 22.07 -16.14
C THR A 348 -26.74 22.06 -17.30
N SER A 349 -27.97 22.55 -17.08
CA SER A 349 -29.04 22.69 -18.07
C SER A 349 -29.20 24.14 -18.57
N ALA A 350 -28.34 25.07 -18.16
CA ALA A 350 -28.49 26.49 -18.48
C ALA A 350 -28.23 26.80 -19.98
N SER A 351 -28.94 27.80 -20.48
CA SER A 351 -28.68 28.45 -21.76
C SER A 351 -27.93 29.77 -21.54
N PHE A 352 -27.02 30.12 -22.44
CA PHE A 352 -26.25 31.36 -22.35
C PHE A 352 -26.99 32.50 -23.06
N LYS A 353 -26.93 33.71 -22.49
CA LYS A 353 -27.51 34.90 -23.14
C LYS A 353 -26.71 35.26 -24.39
N PRO A 354 -27.33 35.69 -25.50
CA PRO A 354 -26.60 36.13 -26.69
C PRO A 354 -25.55 37.19 -26.35
N GLY A 355 -24.30 37.01 -26.79
CA GLY A 355 -23.17 37.91 -26.50
C GLY A 355 -22.49 37.70 -25.14
N GLN A 356 -22.99 36.80 -24.28
CA GLN A 356 -22.33 36.39 -23.04
C GLN A 356 -20.97 35.75 -23.35
N THR A 357 -19.95 36.09 -22.58
CA THR A 357 -18.64 35.45 -22.70
C THR A 357 -18.70 34.07 -22.04
N ILE A 358 -18.42 33.02 -22.80
CA ILE A 358 -18.32 31.64 -22.32
C ILE A 358 -16.84 31.25 -22.31
N VAL A 359 -16.39 30.74 -21.16
CA VAL A 359 -15.06 30.20 -20.92
C VAL A 359 -15.10 28.68 -21.07
N VAL A 360 -14.21 28.14 -21.90
CA VAL A 360 -14.05 26.70 -22.09
C VAL A 360 -12.57 26.35 -22.01
N PHE A 361 -12.22 25.33 -21.24
CA PHE A 361 -10.86 24.79 -21.17
C PHE A 361 -10.77 23.57 -22.09
N VAL A 362 -9.99 23.67 -23.17
CA VAL A 362 -9.82 22.59 -24.15
C VAL A 362 -8.46 21.92 -23.98
N ALA A 363 -8.38 20.61 -24.19
CA ALA A 363 -7.09 19.90 -24.16
C ALA A 363 -6.09 20.57 -25.13
N GLY A 364 -4.95 21.01 -24.62
CA GLY A 364 -3.89 21.57 -25.46
C GLY A 364 -3.36 20.48 -26.39
N LYS A 365 -3.32 20.72 -27.71
CA LYS A 365 -2.54 19.85 -28.60
C LYS A 365 -1.07 20.05 -28.26
N ALA A 366 -0.32 18.96 -28.07
CA ALA A 366 1.14 19.04 -27.99
C ALA A 366 1.66 19.82 -29.21
N ALA A 367 2.51 20.82 -28.98
CA ALA A 367 3.14 21.55 -30.06
C ALA A 367 3.82 20.53 -30.99
N ARG A 368 3.46 20.53 -32.28
CA ARG A 368 4.22 19.78 -33.27
C ARG A 368 5.63 20.37 -33.23
N SER A 369 6.60 19.57 -32.79
CA SER A 369 8.02 19.88 -32.97
C SER A 369 8.21 20.31 -34.43
N ALA A 370 8.72 21.52 -34.62
CA ALA A 370 9.02 22.04 -35.95
C ALA A 370 9.91 21.02 -36.66
N LYS A 371 9.43 20.49 -37.80
CA LYS A 371 10.28 19.67 -38.68
C LYS A 371 11.53 20.48 -38.95
N THR A 372 12.65 19.99 -38.46
CA THR A 372 13.98 20.48 -38.83
C THR A 372 14.03 20.44 -40.35
N THR A 373 14.06 21.61 -40.97
CA THR A 373 14.39 21.78 -42.38
C THR A 373 15.80 21.22 -42.55
N ARG A 374 15.91 20.01 -43.11
CA ARG A 374 17.16 19.49 -43.64
C ARG A 374 17.59 20.47 -44.73
N SER A 375 18.60 21.28 -44.43
CA SER A 375 19.37 21.98 -45.46
C SER A 375 20.02 20.93 -46.36
N ALA A 376 19.79 21.09 -47.66
CA ALA A 376 20.41 20.28 -48.68
C ALA A 376 21.90 20.63 -48.77
N ALA A 377 22.77 19.64 -48.60
CA ALA A 377 24.16 19.71 -49.02
C ALA A 377 24.58 18.38 -49.65
N ALA A 378 25.10 18.51 -50.87
CA ALA A 378 25.97 17.61 -51.62
C ALA A 378 25.45 16.23 -52.04
N ARG A 379 25.06 16.19 -53.32
CA ARG A 379 24.88 15.03 -54.18
C ARG A 379 26.26 14.45 -54.53
N VAL A 380 26.57 13.23 -54.10
CA VAL A 380 27.64 12.40 -54.67
C VAL A 380 27.02 11.09 -55.18
N ALA A 381 27.32 10.78 -56.42
CA ALA A 381 26.71 9.71 -57.19
C ALA A 381 27.28 8.32 -56.85
N LYS A 382 26.35 7.37 -56.70
CA LYS A 382 26.35 5.93 -57.07
C LYS A 382 27.70 5.22 -57.25
N THR A 383 27.83 4.09 -56.57
CA THR A 383 27.88 2.75 -57.21
C THR A 383 27.58 1.66 -56.18
N SER A 384 26.70 0.71 -56.55
CA SER A 384 26.44 -0.53 -55.80
C SER A 384 26.76 -1.71 -56.71
N PRO A 385 27.38 -2.79 -56.23
CA PRO A 385 27.28 -4.08 -56.87
C PRO A 385 26.12 -4.90 -56.28
N ARG A 386 25.45 -5.58 -57.21
CA ARG A 386 24.29 -6.46 -57.08
C ARG A 386 24.80 -7.86 -56.73
N ALA A 387 24.30 -8.47 -55.65
CA ALA A 387 24.56 -9.89 -55.34
C ALA A 387 23.37 -10.75 -55.75
N THR A 388 23.66 -11.71 -56.60
CA THR A 388 22.77 -12.62 -57.31
C THR A 388 22.40 -13.81 -56.42
N ALA A 389 21.11 -14.14 -56.37
CA ALA A 389 20.60 -15.38 -55.82
C ALA A 389 20.83 -16.53 -56.81
N LEU A 390 21.30 -17.68 -56.32
CA LEU A 390 21.27 -18.95 -57.05
C LEU A 390 20.69 -20.04 -56.16
N ASN A 391 19.81 -20.78 -56.82
CA ASN A 391 18.80 -21.70 -56.35
C ASN A 391 19.38 -23.13 -56.30
N ARG A 392 19.08 -23.93 -55.28
CA ARG A 392 19.17 -25.40 -55.37
C ARG A 392 17.99 -26.07 -54.66
N LYS A 393 17.25 -26.83 -55.47
CA LYS A 393 16.14 -27.72 -55.11
C LYS A 393 16.64 -28.97 -54.38
N GLY A 394 15.82 -29.42 -53.42
CA GLY A 394 15.30 -30.79 -53.27
C GLY A 394 16.25 -31.92 -52.85
N THR A 395 15.91 -32.59 -51.74
CA THR A 395 15.47 -34.00 -51.74
C THR A 395 14.85 -34.41 -50.40
N GLU A 396 13.91 -35.35 -50.49
CA GLU A 396 13.01 -35.89 -49.47
C GLU A 396 13.66 -36.87 -48.45
N ARG A 397 12.90 -37.13 -47.38
CA ARG A 397 12.70 -38.42 -46.67
C ARG A 397 13.88 -39.07 -45.94
N LEU A 398 13.74 -39.25 -44.62
CA LEU A 398 13.38 -40.54 -43.98
C LEU A 398 13.32 -40.42 -42.45
N ALA A 399 12.59 -41.35 -41.85
CA ALA A 399 12.19 -41.42 -40.45
C ALA A 399 12.99 -42.50 -39.68
N ARG A 400 13.04 -42.34 -38.34
CA ARG A 400 13.09 -43.36 -37.27
C ARG A 400 14.10 -44.53 -37.36
N LYS A 401 15.02 -44.63 -36.37
CA LYS A 401 15.09 -45.64 -35.26
C LYS A 401 16.52 -45.76 -34.67
N ALA A 402 16.56 -46.03 -33.35
CA ALA A 402 17.62 -46.65 -32.52
C ALA A 402 18.96 -45.89 -32.41
N ASP A 403 19.60 -45.71 -31.25
CA ASP A 403 19.60 -46.42 -29.95
C ASP A 403 19.41 -45.48 -28.75
#